data_AF-A0ABD3LA91-F1
#
_entry.id   AF-A0ABD3LA91-F1
#
_cell.length_a   1.000
_cell.length_b   1.000
_cell.length_c   1.000
_cell.angle_alpha   90.00
_cell.angle_beta   90.00
_cell.angle_gamma   90.00
#
_symmetry.space_group_name_H-M   'P 1'
#
loop_
_entity.id
_entity.type
_entity.pdbx_description
1 polymer ?
#
loop_
_entity_poly.entity_id
_entity_poly.type
_entity_poly.pdbx_seq_one_letter_code
_entity_poly.pdbx_strand_id
1 'polypeptide(L)'
;MIIPTQVEILVGSLNVVSLVGSLASGRTSDWIGRRYMIVPAASTFLIGAHLMGLGPSSMFLMAGRVVAGIGVGYALMIAPVYTTEISPAMTRIPVFVA
;
A
#
# COMPACT_ATOMS: atom_id res chain seq x y z
N MET A 1 5.08 -23.69 -17.03
CA MET A 1 5.91 -22.62 -17.61
C MET A 1 5.09 -21.35 -17.58
N ILE A 2 5.39 -20.40 -16.69
CA ILE A 2 4.69 -19.11 -16.65
C ILE A 2 5.20 -18.32 -17.86
N ILE A 3 4.30 -17.85 -18.71
CA ILE A 3 4.67 -17.06 -19.90
C ILE A 3 5.18 -15.70 -19.38
N PRO A 4 6.32 -15.18 -19.88
CA PRO A 4 6.91 -13.93 -19.39
C PRO A 4 5.93 -12.74 -19.44
N THR A 5 5.02 -12.74 -20.41
CA THR A 5 3.96 -11.74 -20.55
C THR A 5 3.01 -11.67 -19.35
N GLN A 6 2.76 -12.78 -18.64
CA GLN A 6 1.90 -12.77 -17.45
C GLN A 6 2.53 -12.03 -16.28
N VAL A 7 3.86 -12.11 -16.15
CA VAL A 7 4.60 -11.42 -15.08
C VAL A 7 4.66 -9.92 -15.35
N GLU A 8 4.85 -9.51 -16.61
CA GLU A 8 4.85 -8.09 -16.97
C GLU A 8 3.51 -7.41 -16.70
N ILE A 9 2.40 -8.08 -17.06
CA ILE A 9 1.05 -7.58 -16.75
C ILE A 9 0.83 -7.50 -15.23
N LEU A 10 1.34 -8.48 -14.47
CA LEU A 10 1.27 -8.50 -13.02
C LEU A 10 2.00 -7.28 -12.40
N VAL A 11 3.23 -7.00 -12.86
CA VAL A 11 4.04 -5.88 -12.36
C VAL A 11 3.45 -4.52 -12.81
N GLY A 12 2.93 -4.44 -14.03
CA GLY A 12 2.26 -3.24 -14.53
C GLY A 12 1.00 -2.91 -13.73
N SER A 13 0.16 -3.92 -13.46
CA SER A 13 -1.07 -3.74 -12.67
C SER A 13 -0.78 -3.30 -11.24
N LEU A 14 0.30 -3.79 -10.61
CA LEU A 14 0.72 -3.36 -9.28
C LEU A 14 0.99 -1.85 -9.21
N ASN A 15 1.65 -1.27 -10.21
CA ASN A 15 1.94 0.17 -10.23
C ASN A 15 0.66 1.00 -10.32
N VAL A 16 -0.26 0.62 -11.22
CA VAL A 16 -1.56 1.28 -11.38
C VAL A 16 -2.37 1.22 -10.08
N VAL A 17 -2.40 0.05 -9.44
CA VAL A 17 -3.18 -0.17 -8.23
C VAL A 17 -2.54 0.50 -7.01
N SER A 18 -1.21 0.55 -6.93
CA SER A 18 -0.49 1.28 -5.88
C SER A 18 -0.71 2.79 -5.98
N LEU A 19 -0.79 3.34 -7.19
CA LEU A 19 -1.15 4.76 -7.41
C LEU A 19 -2.56 5.06 -6.91
N VAL A 20 -3.53 4.20 -7.26
CA VAL A 20 -4.92 4.34 -6.79
C VAL A 20 -5.01 4.19 -5.27
N GLY A 21 -4.30 3.21 -4.70
CA GLY A 21 -4.23 2.99 -3.24
C GLY A 21 -3.66 4.19 -2.49
N SER A 22 -2.58 4.80 -3.02
CA SER A 22 -1.98 6.01 -2.45
C SER A 22 -2.89 7.25 -2.53
N LEU A 23 -3.64 7.41 -3.61
CA LEU A 23 -4.60 8.51 -3.76
C LEU A 23 -5.79 8.34 -2.81
N ALA A 24 -6.29 7.11 -2.67
CA ALA A 24 -7.37 6.78 -1.76
C ALA A 24 -6.95 6.96 -0.29
N SER A 25 -5.71 6.58 0.07
CA SER A 25 -5.20 6.74 1.44
C SER A 25 -5.12 8.19 1.88
N GLY A 26 -4.78 9.11 0.96
CA GLY A 26 -4.76 10.55 1.26
C GLY A 26 -6.13 11.11 1.62
N ARG A 27 -7.19 10.70 0.91
CA ARG A 27 -8.56 11.15 1.26
C ARG A 27 -9.13 10.48 2.50
N THR A 28 -8.83 9.20 2.72
CA THR A 28 -9.26 8.51 3.95
C THR A 28 -8.53 9.06 5.18
N SER A 29 -7.27 9.49 5.03
CA SER A 29 -6.47 10.16 6.08
C SER A 29 -7.16 11.36 6.69
N ASP A 30 -7.69 12.24 5.84
CA ASP A 30 -8.26 13.51 6.27
C ASP A 30 -9.63 13.35 6.94
N TRP A 31 -10.35 12.27 6.62
CA TRP A 31 -11.71 12.04 7.13
C TRP A 31 -11.78 11.22 8.42
N ILE A 32 -10.88 10.24 8.62
CA ILE A 32 -11.06 9.21 9.66
C ILE A 32 -10.27 9.50 10.95
N GLY A 33 -9.38 10.49 10.93
CA GLY A 33 -8.48 10.82 12.04
C GLY A 33 -7.26 9.90 12.08
N ARG A 34 -6.07 10.52 12.16
CA ARG A 34 -4.70 9.94 12.12
C ARG A 34 -4.53 8.54 12.75
N ARG A 35 -5.19 8.27 13.88
CA ARG A 35 -5.08 6.99 14.61
C ARG A 35 -5.73 5.80 13.91
N TYR A 36 -6.79 6.02 13.13
CA TYR A 36 -7.61 4.93 12.58
C TYR A 36 -7.19 4.48 11.18
N MET A 37 -6.17 5.09 10.56
CA MET A 37 -5.70 4.67 9.24
C MET A 37 -4.92 3.35 9.22
N ILE A 38 -4.33 2.95 10.35
CA ILE A 38 -3.54 1.69 10.43
C ILE A 38 -4.45 0.46 10.28
N VAL A 39 -5.67 0.52 10.82
CA VAL A 39 -6.64 -0.60 10.80
C VAL A 39 -7.09 -0.97 9.38
N PRO A 40 -7.60 -0.06 8.53
CA PRO A 40 -8.04 -0.37 7.18
C PRO A 40 -6.88 -0.77 6.26
N ALA A 41 -5.68 -0.24 6.49
CA ALA A 41 -4.48 -0.63 5.74
C ALA A 41 -4.04 -2.06 6.07
N ALA A 42 -3.99 -2.41 7.35
CA ALA A 42 -3.67 -3.77 7.78
C ALA A 42 -4.72 -4.77 7.31
N SER A 43 -6.02 -4.42 7.34
CA SER A 43 -7.08 -5.31 6.89
C SER A 43 -7.04 -5.56 5.38
N THR A 44 -6.81 -4.53 4.55
CA THR A 44 -6.69 -4.72 3.09
C THR A 44 -5.46 -5.56 2.73
N PHE A 45 -4.34 -5.37 3.43
CA PHE A 45 -3.15 -6.20 3.24
C PHE A 45 -3.39 -7.67 3.64
N LEU A 46 -4.06 -7.90 4.79
CA LEU A 46 -4.40 -9.25 5.25
C LEU A 46 -5.34 -9.97 4.27
N ILE A 47 -6.37 -9.27 3.76
CA ILE A 47 -7.30 -9.84 2.77
C ILE A 47 -6.56 -10.20 1.49
N GLY A 48 -5.66 -9.34 1.01
CA GLY A 48 -4.84 -9.61 -0.18
C GLY A 48 -3.91 -10.81 0.00
N ALA A 49 -3.25 -10.92 1.15
CA ALA A 49 -2.40 -12.05 1.51
C ALA A 49 -3.19 -13.37 1.62
N HIS A 50 -4.38 -13.33 2.21
CA HIS A 50 -5.27 -14.50 2.29
C HIS A 50 -5.73 -14.95 0.90
N LEU A 51 -6.07 -14.00 0.01
CA LEU A 51 -6.47 -14.30 -1.37
C LEU A 51 -5.35 -15.01 -2.14
N MET A 52 -4.08 -14.60 -1.96
CA MET A 52 -2.94 -15.26 -2.60
C MET A 52 -2.66 -16.66 -2.01
N GLY A 53 -2.92 -16.87 -0.73
CA GLY A 53 -2.65 -18.14 -0.04
C GLY A 53 -3.66 -19.26 -0.34
N LEU A 54 -4.91 -18.91 -0.64
CA LEU A 54 -5.99 -19.89 -0.82
C LEU A 54 -6.03 -20.54 -2.21
N GLY A 55 -5.37 -19.98 -3.23
CA GLY A 55 -5.50 -20.46 -4.60
C GLY A 55 -4.25 -20.23 -5.46
N PRO A 56 -3.44 -21.26 -5.77
CA PRO A 56 -2.27 -21.16 -6.65
C PRO A 56 -2.67 -21.11 -8.14
N SER A 57 -3.79 -20.48 -8.48
CA SER A 57 -4.24 -20.27 -9.85
C SER A 57 -3.90 -18.85 -10.31
N SER A 58 -3.59 -18.70 -11.60
CA SER A 58 -3.09 -17.43 -12.16
C SER A 58 -4.06 -16.25 -11.92
N MET A 59 -5.37 -16.50 -11.92
CA MET A 59 -6.40 -15.51 -11.61
C MET A 59 -6.39 -15.08 -10.13
N PHE A 60 -6.22 -16.02 -9.19
CA PHE A 60 -6.16 -15.71 -7.75
C PHE A 60 -4.90 -14.91 -7.41
N LEU A 61 -3.78 -15.22 -8.06
CA LEU A 61 -2.56 -14.42 -7.93
C LEU A 61 -2.75 -12.99 -8.45
N MET A 62 -3.41 -12.80 -9.59
CA MET A 62 -3.74 -11.45 -10.09
C MET A 62 -4.66 -10.69 -9.14
N ALA A 63 -5.78 -11.30 -8.72
CA ALA A 63 -6.73 -10.66 -7.82
C ALA A 63 -6.09 -10.32 -6.45
N GLY A 64 -5.32 -11.25 -5.89
CA GLY A 64 -4.59 -11.05 -4.65
C GLY A 64 -3.55 -9.94 -4.75
N ARG A 65 -2.86 -9.79 -5.89
CA ARG A 65 -1.89 -8.70 -6.14
C ARG A 65 -2.54 -7.33 -6.25
N VAL A 66 -3.73 -7.24 -6.84
CA VAL A 66 -4.50 -5.98 -6.86
C VAL A 66 -4.85 -5.59 -5.43
N VAL A 67 -5.44 -6.49 -4.65
CA VAL A 67 -5.85 -6.19 -3.26
C VAL A 67 -4.65 -5.92 -2.35
N ALA A 68 -3.59 -6.74 -2.44
CA ALA A 68 -2.35 -6.53 -1.70
C ALA A 68 -1.63 -5.24 -2.13
N GLY A 69 -1.68 -4.87 -3.42
CA GLY A 69 -1.10 -3.63 -3.94
C GLY A 69 -1.75 -2.38 -3.37
N ILE A 70 -3.07 -2.40 -3.16
CA ILE A 70 -3.78 -1.32 -2.44
C ILE A 70 -3.24 -1.25 -1.00
N GLY A 71 -3.15 -2.38 -0.30
CA GLY A 71 -2.63 -2.43 1.06
C GLY A 71 -1.19 -1.91 1.20
N VAL A 72 -0.31 -2.26 0.25
CA VAL A 72 1.08 -1.76 0.21
C VAL A 72 1.12 -0.25 -0.05
N GLY A 73 0.30 0.26 -0.98
CA GLY A 73 0.18 1.71 -1.23
C GLY A 73 -0.28 2.49 0.01
N TYR A 74 -1.25 1.93 0.75
CA TYR A 74 -1.68 2.49 2.04
C TYR A 74 -0.57 2.46 3.10
N ALA A 75 0.15 1.34 3.24
CA ALA A 75 1.24 1.20 4.20
C ALA A 75 2.38 2.20 3.93
N LEU A 76 2.72 2.43 2.66
CA LEU A 76 3.74 3.39 2.24
C LEU A 76 3.36 4.84 2.58
N MET A 77 2.08 5.20 2.53
CA MET A 77 1.64 6.54 2.92
C MET A 77 1.53 6.70 4.45
N ILE A 78 1.14 5.64 5.17
CA ILE A 78 1.03 5.66 6.63
C ILE A 78 2.40 5.78 7.30
N ALA A 79 3.44 5.12 6.77
CA ALA A 79 4.78 5.15 7.36
C ALA A 79 5.35 6.58 7.59
N PRO A 80 5.41 7.49 6.60
CA PRO A 80 5.88 8.86 6.82
C PRO A 80 4.92 9.67 7.68
N VAL A 81 3.59 9.50 7.52
CA VAL A 81 2.58 10.20 8.33
C VAL A 81 2.77 9.86 9.81
N TYR A 82 2.82 8.57 10.16
CA TYR A 82 3.02 8.09 11.52
C TYR A 82 4.36 8.59 12.11
N THR A 83 5.42 8.54 11.29
CA THR A 83 6.74 9.09 11.68
C THR A 83 6.66 10.59 11.99
N THR A 84 5.89 11.37 11.25
CA THR A 84 5.72 12.82 11.53
C THR A 84 4.88 13.13 12.77
N GLU A 85 4.06 12.19 13.27
CA GLU A 85 3.30 12.38 14.51
C GLU A 85 4.10 11.98 15.74
N ILE A 86 4.91 10.93 15.65
CA ILE A 86 5.77 10.49 16.74
C ILE A 86 7.01 11.36 16.85
N SER A 87 7.51 11.90 15.73
CA SER A 87 8.65 12.81 15.78
C SER A 87 8.28 14.09 16.56
N PRO A 88 8.97 14.39 17.67
CA PRO A 88 8.81 15.66 18.36
C PRO A 88 9.16 16.81 17.40
N ALA A 89 8.53 17.96 17.58
CA ALA A 89 8.65 19.15 16.71
C ALA A 89 10.08 19.73 16.54
N MET A 90 11.11 19.10 17.12
CA MET A 90 12.50 19.56 17.20
C MET A 90 13.38 19.19 15.99
N THR A 91 12.89 18.42 15.00
CA THR A 91 13.72 18.01 13.83
C THR A 91 13.16 18.51 12.49
N ARG A 92 12.35 19.57 12.51
CA ARG A 92 11.75 20.14 11.30
C ARG A 92 12.65 21.24 10.73
N ILE A 93 13.59 20.90 9.83
CA ILE A 93 14.35 21.78 8.86
C ILE A 93 15.83 22.06 9.28
N PRO A 94 16.82 22.17 8.37
CA PRO A 94 17.25 21.33 7.23
C PRO A 94 18.75 20.92 7.34
N VAL A 95 19.20 19.81 6.75
CA VAL A 95 20.67 19.54 6.61
C VAL A 95 21.14 19.47 5.15
N PHE A 96 20.28 19.87 4.21
CA PHE A 96 20.62 19.97 2.77
C PHE A 96 21.18 21.36 2.40
N VAL A 97 22.03 21.95 3.25
CA VAL A 97 22.93 23.05 2.83
C VAL A 97 24.26 22.88 3.57
N ALA A 98 25.18 22.11 2.97
CA ALA A 98 26.63 22.22 3.14
C ALA A 98 27.31 21.49 1.98
#